data_AF-A0A1V2RL14-F1
#
_entry.id   AF-A0A1V2RL14-F1
#
_cell.length_a   1.000
_cell.length_b   1.000
_cell.length_c   1.000
_cell.angle_alpha   90.00
_cell.angle_beta   90.00
_cell.angle_gamma   90.00
#
_symmetry.space_group_name_H-M   'P 1'
#
loop_
_entity.id
_entity.type
_entity.pdbx_description
1 polymer ?
#
loop_
_entity_poly.entity_id
_entity_poly.type
_entity_poly.pdbx_seq_one_letter_code
_entity_poly.pdbx_strand_id
1 'polypeptide(L)'
;MNKKLAVTLSGGAALLLTLTACGGDDNEEVDRWAASVCDGLQPQVERIQSAYAAIAEVSEGNRSPEEVQEADSAAYQDISEAYAGIADVVDEAGAPPVDEGEQVREDAVAALNDLSTSFAGLKEEVDALDTSDQAAFAEGLGEIVPRLEELGQSGNEALNQLESGELGEALGRQDGCQTPSPSPDGGSGDDSGDGAGEADADGGQGEQDEAPEDGAPEDEQEAGGAADEGE
;
A
#
# COMPACT_ATOMS: atom_id res chain seq x y z
N MET A 1 -66.44 -50.79 1.30
CA MET A 1 -65.06 -50.75 0.75
C MET A 1 -64.26 -49.81 1.66
N ASN A 2 -63.68 -50.33 2.75
CA ASN A 2 -62.22 -50.57 3.00
C ASN A 2 -61.40 -49.26 3.02
N LYS A 3 -60.99 -48.72 4.18
CA LYS A 3 -59.90 -49.06 5.16
C LYS A 3 -58.55 -48.35 4.87
N LYS A 4 -58.19 -47.45 5.82
CA LYS A 4 -56.90 -47.22 6.50
C LYS A 4 -55.66 -46.65 5.75
N LEU A 5 -55.12 -45.59 6.36
CA LEU A 5 -53.72 -45.23 6.68
C LEU A 5 -52.60 -45.43 5.63
N ALA A 6 -51.87 -44.36 5.32
CA ALA A 6 -50.40 -44.37 5.28
C ALA A 6 -49.84 -42.95 5.34
N VAL A 7 -49.17 -42.65 6.46
CA VAL A 7 -48.12 -41.62 6.54
C VAL A 7 -46.91 -42.19 5.82
N THR A 8 -46.30 -41.44 4.90
CA THR A 8 -45.00 -41.78 4.32
C THR A 8 -44.04 -40.63 4.59
N LEU A 9 -43.31 -40.75 5.69
CA LEU A 9 -42.06 -40.05 5.92
C LEU A 9 -40.97 -40.94 5.28
N SER A 10 -40.23 -40.40 4.30
CA SER A 10 -38.86 -40.75 3.91
C SER A 10 -38.67 -40.69 2.39
N GLY A 11 -37.81 -39.77 1.93
CA GLY A 11 -37.22 -39.80 0.60
C GLY A 11 -37.13 -38.45 -0.12
N GLY A 12 -36.05 -37.70 0.16
CA GLY A 12 -35.32 -36.91 -0.83
C GLY A 12 -35.99 -35.71 -1.51
N ALA A 13 -35.66 -34.51 -1.03
CA ALA A 13 -35.30 -33.36 -1.87
C ALA A 13 -34.68 -32.28 -0.97
N ALA A 14 -33.41 -32.47 -0.62
CA ALA A 14 -32.54 -31.32 -0.38
C ALA A 14 -32.18 -30.76 -1.76
N LEU A 15 -32.95 -29.78 -2.22
CA LEU A 15 -32.48 -28.78 -3.18
C LEU A 15 -32.82 -27.46 -2.49
N LEU A 16 -31.97 -27.07 -1.55
CA LEU A 16 -30.95 -26.05 -1.81
C LEU A 16 -31.61 -24.86 -2.47
N LEU A 17 -31.74 -23.79 -1.68
CA LEU A 17 -31.74 -22.44 -2.22
C LEU A 17 -30.48 -22.33 -3.07
N THR A 18 -30.61 -22.59 -4.37
CA THR A 18 -29.63 -22.17 -5.35
C THR A 18 -29.78 -20.66 -5.41
N LEU A 19 -29.20 -19.99 -4.42
CA LEU A 19 -28.53 -18.72 -4.67
C LEU A 19 -27.75 -18.97 -5.96
N THR A 20 -28.18 -18.28 -7.00
CA THR A 20 -27.47 -18.19 -8.26
C THR A 20 -26.13 -17.52 -8.00
N ALA A 21 -25.19 -18.25 -7.41
CA ALA A 21 -23.79 -17.99 -7.55
C ALA A 21 -23.41 -18.58 -8.90
N CYS A 22 -23.41 -17.71 -9.90
CA CYS A 22 -22.88 -17.96 -11.23
C CYS A 22 -21.35 -18.10 -11.10
N GLY A 23 -20.88 -19.17 -10.45
CA GLY A 23 -19.47 -19.54 -10.40
C GLY A 23 -19.23 -20.60 -11.47
N GLY A 24 -18.90 -20.17 -12.68
CA GLY A 24 -18.28 -21.06 -13.67
C GLY A 24 -16.87 -21.40 -13.23
N ASP A 25 -16.36 -22.56 -13.67
CA ASP A 25 -14.98 -23.05 -13.49
C ASP A 25 -13.92 -21.95 -13.62
N ASP A 26 -14.14 -20.95 -14.48
CA ASP A 26 -13.23 -19.82 -14.73
C ASP A 26 -12.89 -19.03 -13.44
N ASN A 27 -13.85 -18.81 -12.53
CA ASN A 27 -13.57 -18.10 -11.27
C ASN A 27 -12.68 -18.92 -10.33
N GLU A 28 -12.80 -20.25 -10.37
CA GLU A 28 -11.96 -21.15 -9.58
C GLU A 28 -10.53 -21.23 -10.13
N GLU A 29 -10.36 -21.07 -11.45
CA GLU A 29 -9.05 -20.98 -12.09
C GLU A 29 -8.34 -19.67 -11.78
N VAL A 30 -9.03 -18.53 -11.85
CA VAL A 30 -8.47 -17.22 -11.47
C VAL A 30 -8.09 -17.20 -9.99
N ASP A 31 -8.95 -17.71 -9.11
CA ASP A 31 -8.65 -17.77 -7.67
C ASP A 31 -7.42 -18.65 -7.37
N ARG A 32 -7.27 -19.78 -8.08
CA ARG A 32 -6.11 -20.66 -7.92
C ARG A 32 -4.82 -20.00 -8.42
N TRP A 33 -4.88 -19.32 -9.55
CA TRP A 33 -3.76 -18.54 -10.06
C TRP A 33 -3.35 -17.47 -9.05
N ALA A 34 -4.33 -16.69 -8.56
CA ALA A 34 -4.10 -15.65 -7.56
C ALA A 34 -3.46 -16.20 -6.29
N ALA A 35 -3.96 -17.34 -5.76
CA ALA A 35 -3.38 -17.98 -4.59
C ALA A 35 -1.90 -18.35 -4.80
N SER A 36 -1.55 -18.91 -5.96
CA SER A 36 -0.17 -19.29 -6.27
C SER A 36 0.78 -18.09 -6.34
N VAL A 37 0.31 -16.98 -6.91
CA VAL A 37 1.07 -15.73 -6.94
C VAL A 37 1.23 -15.20 -5.52
N CYS A 38 0.14 -15.05 -4.77
CA CYS A 38 0.15 -14.50 -3.41
C CYS A 38 1.08 -15.27 -2.45
N ASP A 39 1.10 -16.61 -2.53
CA ASP A 39 2.02 -17.43 -1.73
C ASP A 39 3.49 -17.15 -2.08
N GLY A 40 3.80 -16.89 -3.35
CA GLY A 40 5.14 -16.52 -3.81
C GLY A 40 5.54 -15.08 -3.46
N LEU A 41 4.58 -14.16 -3.37
CA LEU A 41 4.83 -12.73 -3.11
C LEU A 41 5.27 -12.45 -1.67
N GLN A 42 4.71 -13.16 -0.69
CA GLN A 42 4.92 -12.88 0.74
C GLN A 42 6.38 -12.61 1.14
N PRO A 43 7.37 -13.48 0.83
CA PRO A 43 8.76 -13.23 1.23
C PRO A 43 9.35 -11.95 0.62
N GLN A 44 8.91 -11.56 -0.58
CA GLN A 44 9.39 -10.35 -1.24
C GLN A 44 8.71 -9.10 -0.66
N VAL A 45 7.41 -9.19 -0.35
CA VAL A 45 6.68 -8.11 0.34
C VAL A 45 7.26 -7.85 1.72
N GLU A 46 7.59 -8.90 2.49
CA GLU A 46 8.27 -8.76 3.78
C GLU A 46 9.65 -8.11 3.65
N ARG A 47 10.41 -8.44 2.59
CA ARG A 47 11.69 -7.80 2.29
C ARG A 47 11.53 -6.31 2.00
N ILE A 48 10.58 -5.92 1.15
CA ILE A 48 10.28 -4.51 0.84
C ILE A 48 9.89 -3.73 2.10
N GLN A 49 8.99 -4.29 2.93
CA GLN A 49 8.58 -3.64 4.18
C GLN A 49 9.76 -3.47 5.16
N SER A 50 10.62 -4.48 5.27
CA SER A 50 11.81 -4.42 6.13
C SER A 50 12.80 -3.37 5.64
N ALA A 51 13.00 -3.27 4.32
CA ALA A 51 13.85 -2.25 3.72
C ALA A 51 13.32 -0.82 3.98
N TYR A 52 12.01 -0.58 3.80
CA TYR A 52 11.41 0.72 4.13
C TYR A 52 11.47 1.04 5.63
N ALA A 53 11.33 0.03 6.50
CA ALA A 53 11.49 0.22 7.93
C ALA A 53 12.94 0.63 8.28
N ALA A 54 13.95 0.06 7.61
CA ALA A 54 15.34 0.45 7.80
C ALA A 54 15.61 1.91 7.37
N ILE A 55 15.06 2.33 6.22
CA ILE A 55 15.14 3.75 5.76
C ILE A 55 14.50 4.69 6.77
N ALA A 56 13.31 4.33 7.30
CA ALA A 56 12.63 5.12 8.32
C ALA A 56 13.46 5.22 9.62
N GLU A 57 14.05 4.11 10.07
CA GLU A 57 14.87 4.07 11.29
C GLU A 57 16.07 5.02 11.21
N VAL A 58 16.77 5.07 10.06
CA VAL A 58 17.93 5.96 9.89
C VAL A 58 17.52 7.42 9.68
N SER A 59 16.31 7.68 9.20
CA SER A 59 15.75 9.03 9.01
C SER A 59 15.31 9.69 10.33
N GLU A 60 14.86 8.93 11.32
CA GLU A 60 14.38 9.44 12.61
C GLU A 60 15.51 9.69 13.63
N GLY A 61 16.71 9.19 13.36
CA GLY A 61 17.86 9.26 14.26
C GLY A 61 18.84 10.39 13.96
N ASN A 62 19.69 10.72 14.92
CA ASN A 62 20.88 11.56 14.68
C ASN A 62 22.04 10.68 14.18
N ARG A 63 21.89 10.14 12.97
CA ARG A 63 22.86 9.25 12.30
C ARG A 63 23.94 10.02 11.55
N SER A 64 25.12 9.41 11.37
CA SER A 64 26.14 9.98 10.47
C SER A 64 25.74 9.79 9.00
N PRO A 65 26.26 10.63 8.07
CA PRO A 65 26.08 10.43 6.65
C PRO A 65 26.44 9.02 6.16
N GLU A 66 27.52 8.42 6.69
CA GLU A 66 27.92 7.05 6.36
C GLU A 66 26.88 6.01 6.81
N GLU A 67 26.33 6.15 8.02
CA GLU A 67 25.29 5.24 8.52
C GLU A 67 24.02 5.33 7.67
N VAL A 68 23.62 6.53 7.26
CA VAL A 68 22.46 6.74 6.38
C VAL A 68 22.73 6.16 4.99
N GLN A 69 23.89 6.45 4.40
CA GLN A 69 24.26 5.92 3.09
C GLN A 69 24.25 4.39 3.07
N GLU A 70 24.87 3.74 4.06
CA GLU A 70 24.94 2.27 4.12
C GLU A 70 23.55 1.64 4.25
N ALA A 71 22.69 2.21 5.10
CA ALA A 71 21.33 1.72 5.31
C ALA A 71 20.44 1.93 4.08
N ASP A 72 20.43 3.12 3.49
CA ASP A 72 19.64 3.43 2.30
C ASP A 72 20.10 2.60 1.10
N SER A 73 21.42 2.43 0.93
CA SER A 73 22.01 1.58 -0.10
C SER A 73 21.59 0.12 0.03
N ALA A 74 21.67 -0.45 1.24
CA ALA A 74 21.21 -1.81 1.51
C ALA A 74 19.71 -1.95 1.27
N ALA A 75 18.91 -0.97 1.72
CA ALA A 75 17.46 -0.99 1.54
C ALA A 75 17.06 -0.92 0.05
N TYR A 76 17.66 -0.03 -0.74
CA TYR A 76 17.38 0.03 -2.18
C TYR A 76 17.83 -1.23 -2.93
N GLN A 77 18.90 -1.88 -2.50
CA GLN A 77 19.26 -3.20 -3.00
C GLN A 77 18.19 -4.24 -2.68
N ASP A 78 17.75 -4.34 -1.42
CA ASP A 78 16.73 -5.29 -1.00
C ASP A 78 15.40 -5.07 -1.75
N ILE A 79 15.01 -3.81 -1.97
CA ILE A 79 13.80 -3.47 -2.75
C ILE A 79 13.98 -3.87 -4.22
N SER A 80 15.14 -3.59 -4.82
CA SER A 80 15.45 -3.99 -6.20
C SER A 80 15.37 -5.51 -6.40
N GLU A 81 16.01 -6.27 -5.51
CA GLU A 81 15.99 -7.73 -5.53
C GLU A 81 14.59 -8.29 -5.25
N ALA A 82 13.82 -7.65 -4.38
CA ALA A 82 12.43 -8.04 -4.12
C ALA A 82 11.54 -7.88 -5.35
N TYR A 83 11.61 -6.74 -6.05
CA TYR A 83 10.84 -6.54 -7.28
C TYR A 83 11.22 -7.52 -8.39
N ALA A 84 12.50 -7.87 -8.53
CA ALA A 84 12.93 -8.94 -9.43
C ALA A 84 12.32 -10.29 -9.03
N GLY A 85 12.35 -10.62 -7.73
CA GLY A 85 11.74 -11.84 -7.21
C GLY A 85 10.22 -11.88 -7.40
N ILE A 86 9.54 -10.75 -7.33
CA ILE A 86 8.10 -10.66 -7.64
C ILE A 86 7.85 -10.89 -9.13
N ALA A 87 8.70 -10.34 -10.01
CA ALA A 87 8.64 -10.61 -11.44
C ALA A 87 8.79 -12.12 -11.75
N ASP A 88 9.75 -12.78 -11.09
CA ASP A 88 9.95 -14.22 -11.23
C ASP A 88 8.72 -15.02 -10.79
N VAL A 89 8.09 -14.66 -9.66
CA VAL A 89 6.86 -15.31 -9.17
C VAL A 89 5.72 -15.18 -10.18
N VAL A 90 5.53 -13.99 -10.77
CA VAL A 90 4.49 -13.75 -11.77
C VAL A 90 4.78 -14.50 -13.07
N ASP A 91 6.03 -14.56 -13.51
CA ASP A 91 6.42 -15.31 -14.70
C ASP A 91 6.22 -16.83 -14.50
N GLU A 92 6.64 -17.37 -13.35
CA GLU A 92 6.49 -18.78 -12.98
C GLU A 92 5.02 -19.21 -12.84
N ALA A 93 4.14 -18.32 -12.36
CA ALA A 93 2.70 -18.57 -12.27
C ALA A 93 2.03 -18.69 -13.65
N GLY A 94 2.65 -18.15 -14.70
CA GLY A 94 2.11 -18.14 -16.05
C GLY A 94 0.96 -17.14 -16.24
N ALA A 95 0.35 -17.14 -17.43
CA ALA A 95 -0.72 -16.21 -17.75
C ALA A 95 -1.91 -16.35 -16.79
N PRO A 96 -2.42 -15.27 -16.17
CA PRO A 96 -3.69 -15.33 -15.47
C PRO A 96 -4.80 -15.79 -16.42
N PRO A 97 -5.77 -16.59 -15.94
CA PRO A 97 -6.86 -17.10 -16.77
C PRO A 97 -7.95 -16.05 -16.98
N VAL A 98 -7.56 -14.92 -17.58
CA VAL A 98 -8.40 -13.78 -17.95
C VAL A 98 -8.20 -13.47 -19.44
N ASP A 99 -9.08 -12.64 -20.01
CA ASP A 99 -8.86 -12.12 -21.37
C ASP A 99 -7.50 -11.42 -21.46
N GLU A 100 -6.75 -11.70 -22.53
CA GLU A 100 -5.40 -11.15 -22.76
C GLU A 100 -4.38 -11.49 -21.65
N GLY A 101 -4.59 -12.56 -20.88
CA GLY A 101 -3.72 -12.94 -19.75
C GLY A 101 -2.24 -13.10 -20.07
N GLU A 102 -1.87 -13.51 -21.29
CA GLU A 102 -0.47 -13.53 -21.73
C GLU A 102 0.17 -12.14 -21.71
N GLN A 103 -0.54 -11.15 -22.26
CA GLN A 103 -0.10 -9.76 -22.28
C GLN A 103 -0.08 -9.18 -20.87
N VAL A 104 -1.09 -9.48 -20.04
CA VAL A 104 -1.11 -9.08 -18.63
C VAL A 104 0.13 -9.59 -17.89
N ARG A 105 0.55 -10.85 -18.12
CA ARG A 105 1.77 -11.39 -17.53
C ARG A 105 3.01 -10.67 -18.04
N GLU A 106 3.16 -10.53 -19.36
CA GLU A 106 4.34 -9.89 -19.97
C GLU A 106 4.51 -8.45 -19.49
N ASP A 107 3.42 -7.67 -19.47
CA ASP A 107 3.43 -6.27 -19.03
C ASP A 107 3.75 -6.16 -17.54
N ALA A 108 3.20 -7.06 -16.71
CA ALA A 108 3.50 -7.12 -15.29
C ALA A 108 4.98 -7.44 -15.02
N VAL A 109 5.50 -8.50 -15.66
CA VAL A 109 6.90 -8.90 -15.53
C VAL A 109 7.84 -7.78 -16.00
N ALA A 110 7.52 -7.12 -17.10
CA ALA A 110 8.30 -5.98 -17.59
C ALA A 110 8.32 -4.84 -16.56
N ALA A 111 7.16 -4.42 -16.07
CA ALA A 111 7.08 -3.32 -15.13
C ALA A 111 7.77 -3.61 -13.79
N LEU A 112 7.66 -4.84 -13.27
CA LEU A 112 8.35 -5.26 -12.05
C LEU A 112 9.88 -5.27 -12.22
N ASN A 113 10.39 -5.68 -13.39
CA ASN A 113 11.81 -5.60 -13.71
C ASN A 113 12.30 -4.15 -13.90
N ASP A 114 11.46 -3.27 -14.44
CA ASP A 114 11.76 -1.85 -14.55
C ASP A 114 11.85 -1.20 -13.16
N LEU A 115 10.95 -1.55 -12.23
CA LEU A 115 11.03 -1.14 -10.82
C LEU A 115 12.32 -1.65 -10.17
N SER A 116 12.65 -2.93 -10.36
CA SER A 116 13.90 -3.52 -9.87
C SER A 116 15.13 -2.74 -10.35
N THR A 117 15.19 -2.44 -11.65
CA THR A 117 16.28 -1.66 -12.25
C THR A 117 16.35 -0.23 -11.70
N SER A 118 15.19 0.39 -11.49
CA SER A 118 15.11 1.76 -10.97
C SER A 118 15.63 1.85 -9.53
N PHE A 119 15.27 0.89 -8.67
CA PHE A 119 15.80 0.83 -7.30
C PHE A 119 17.30 0.50 -7.25
N ALA A 120 17.80 -0.32 -8.17
CA ALA A 120 19.25 -0.50 -8.33
C ALA A 120 19.95 0.82 -8.71
N GLY A 121 19.31 1.64 -9.56
CA GLY A 121 19.81 2.99 -9.88
C GLY A 121 19.83 3.92 -8.67
N LEU A 122 18.79 3.89 -7.83
CA LEU A 122 18.75 4.68 -6.58
C LEU A 122 19.87 4.28 -5.61
N LYS A 123 20.16 2.98 -5.52
CA LYS A 123 21.32 2.48 -4.77
C LYS A 123 22.62 3.11 -5.27
N GLU A 124 22.85 3.10 -6.59
CA GLU A 124 24.07 3.69 -7.18
C GLU A 124 24.18 5.19 -6.90
N GLU A 125 23.07 5.92 -6.91
CA GLU A 125 23.02 7.34 -6.58
C GLU A 125 23.36 7.60 -5.10
N VAL A 126 22.80 6.81 -4.18
CA VAL A 126 23.15 6.88 -2.75
C VAL A 126 24.62 6.55 -2.51
N ASP A 127 25.13 5.48 -3.12
CA ASP A 127 26.53 5.05 -3.00
C ASP A 127 27.52 6.14 -3.47
N ALA A 128 27.08 7.03 -4.37
CA ALA A 128 27.88 8.11 -4.91
C ALA A 128 27.88 9.40 -4.05
N LEU A 129 27.03 9.47 -3.02
CA LEU A 129 26.94 10.65 -2.16
C LEU A 129 28.22 10.87 -1.33
N ASP A 130 28.59 12.13 -1.14
CA ASP A 130 29.74 12.51 -0.32
C ASP A 130 29.37 12.51 1.16
N THR A 131 29.77 11.47 1.89
CA THR A 131 29.50 11.36 3.33
C THR A 131 30.38 12.28 4.19
N SER A 132 31.46 12.84 3.63
CA SER A 132 32.41 13.66 4.36
C SER A 132 31.97 15.12 4.55
N ASP A 133 30.99 15.57 3.76
CA ASP A 133 30.36 16.87 3.85
C ASP A 133 28.86 16.70 4.11
N GLN A 134 28.44 16.99 5.34
CA GLN A 134 27.04 16.84 5.77
C GLN A 134 26.06 17.66 4.92
N ALA A 135 26.46 18.84 4.44
CA ALA A 135 25.59 19.70 3.65
C ALA A 135 25.45 19.15 2.23
N ALA A 136 26.56 18.72 1.62
CA ALA A 136 26.54 18.09 0.30
C ALA A 136 25.77 16.76 0.33
N PHE A 137 25.93 15.96 1.38
CA PHE A 137 25.17 14.72 1.58
C PHE A 137 23.66 14.98 1.63
N ALA A 138 23.24 15.95 2.44
CA ALA A 138 21.83 16.30 2.57
C ALA A 138 21.24 16.88 1.28
N GLU A 139 22.02 17.67 0.54
CA GLU A 139 21.63 18.18 -0.79
C GLU A 139 21.45 17.02 -1.78
N GLY A 140 22.41 16.09 -1.86
CA GLY A 140 22.33 14.93 -2.73
C GLY A 140 21.18 13.98 -2.40
N LEU A 141 20.88 13.74 -1.11
CA LEU A 141 19.66 13.02 -0.72
C LEU A 141 18.40 13.73 -1.21
N GLY A 142 18.38 15.07 -1.17
CA GLY A 142 17.28 15.88 -1.69
C GLY A 142 17.07 15.71 -3.19
N GLU A 143 18.13 15.47 -3.97
CA GLU A 143 18.05 15.22 -5.42
C GLU A 143 17.47 13.83 -5.76
N ILE A 144 17.51 12.88 -4.83
CA ILE A 144 16.95 11.54 -4.99
C ILE A 144 15.42 11.55 -4.81
N VAL A 145 14.88 12.47 -4.02
CA VAL A 145 13.43 12.54 -3.72
C VAL A 145 12.55 12.61 -4.97
N PRO A 146 12.81 13.48 -5.98
CA PRO A 146 12.00 13.51 -7.20
C PRO A 146 12.00 12.19 -7.99
N ARG A 147 13.12 11.44 -7.95
CA ARG A 147 13.22 10.12 -8.60
C ARG A 147 12.35 9.09 -7.89
N LEU A 148 12.32 9.13 -6.56
CA LEU A 148 11.40 8.31 -5.77
C LEU A 148 9.93 8.65 -6.04
N GLU A 149 9.59 9.93 -6.21
CA GLU A 149 8.23 10.36 -6.57
C GLU A 149 7.82 9.86 -7.96
N GLU A 150 8.71 9.97 -8.95
CA GLU A 150 8.50 9.44 -10.30
C GLU A 150 8.33 7.92 -10.27
N LEU A 151 9.18 7.22 -9.51
CA LEU A 151 9.12 5.78 -9.36
C LEU A 151 7.83 5.32 -8.67
N GLY A 152 7.36 6.06 -7.66
CA GLY A 152 6.06 5.82 -7.04
C GLY A 152 4.91 5.98 -8.02
N GLN A 153 4.96 6.96 -8.91
CA GLN A 153 3.93 7.16 -9.93
C GLN A 153 3.93 6.03 -10.97
N SER A 154 5.09 5.69 -11.54
CA SER A 154 5.21 4.63 -12.54
C SER A 154 4.89 3.25 -11.97
N GLY A 155 5.31 2.97 -10.74
CA GLY A 155 4.97 1.74 -10.03
C GLY A 155 3.47 1.60 -9.78
N ASN A 156 2.79 2.67 -9.36
CA ASN A 156 1.33 2.64 -9.20
C ASN A 156 0.62 2.41 -10.53
N GLU A 157 1.06 3.03 -11.63
CA GLU A 157 0.44 2.83 -12.94
C GLU A 157 0.60 1.37 -13.42
N ALA A 158 1.77 0.78 -13.22
CA ALA A 158 2.03 -0.62 -13.51
C ALA A 158 1.16 -1.58 -12.68
N LEU A 159 1.11 -1.38 -11.35
CA LEU A 159 0.37 -2.24 -10.44
C LEU A 159 -1.14 -2.13 -10.63
N ASN A 160 -1.66 -0.94 -10.98
CA ASN A 160 -3.09 -0.76 -11.27
C ASN A 160 -3.60 -1.70 -12.36
N GLN A 161 -2.75 -2.12 -13.31
CA GLN A 161 -3.16 -3.09 -14.34
C GLN A 161 -3.43 -4.47 -13.75
N LEU A 162 -2.57 -4.94 -12.84
CA LEU A 162 -2.71 -6.21 -12.12
C LEU A 162 -3.86 -6.19 -11.11
N GLU A 163 -4.07 -5.04 -10.47
CA GLU A 163 -5.05 -4.86 -9.38
C GLU A 163 -6.44 -4.44 -9.87
N SER A 164 -6.65 -4.38 -11.20
CA SER A 164 -7.94 -3.99 -11.78
C SER A 164 -8.81 -5.19 -12.15
N GLY A 165 -10.12 -4.94 -12.22
CA GLY A 165 -11.10 -5.92 -12.70
C GLY A 165 -11.13 -7.22 -11.88
N GLU A 166 -11.45 -8.33 -12.56
CA GLU A 166 -11.59 -9.63 -11.92
C GLU A 166 -10.29 -10.16 -11.30
N LEU A 167 -9.13 -9.77 -11.87
CA LEU A 167 -7.82 -10.17 -11.39
C LEU A 167 -7.51 -9.54 -10.04
N GLY A 168 -7.74 -8.24 -9.90
CA GLY A 168 -7.61 -7.53 -8.63
C GLY A 168 -8.58 -8.05 -7.57
N GLU A 169 -9.82 -8.34 -7.94
CA GLU A 169 -10.78 -8.96 -7.02
C GLU A 169 -10.31 -10.34 -6.55
N ALA A 170 -9.70 -11.14 -7.43
CA ALA A 170 -9.17 -12.46 -7.08
C ALA A 170 -7.94 -12.40 -6.17
N LEU A 171 -6.99 -11.50 -6.46
CA LEU A 171 -5.83 -11.24 -5.61
C LEU A 171 -6.27 -10.77 -4.22
N GLY A 172 -7.23 -9.83 -4.14
CA GLY A 172 -7.74 -9.32 -2.86
C GLY A 172 -8.49 -10.35 -2.00
N ARG A 173 -9.00 -11.43 -2.60
CA ARG A 173 -9.61 -12.55 -1.86
C ARG A 173 -8.59 -13.46 -1.18
N GLN A 174 -7.33 -13.45 -1.60
CA GLN A 174 -6.33 -14.37 -1.07
C GLN A 174 -5.68 -13.81 0.19
N ASP A 175 -5.66 -14.61 1.26
CA ASP A 175 -5.02 -14.24 2.53
C ASP A 175 -3.54 -13.84 2.34
N GLY A 176 -2.84 -14.46 1.38
CA GLY A 176 -1.42 -14.17 1.10
C GLY A 176 -1.15 -12.79 0.50
N CYS A 177 -2.14 -12.18 -0.17
CA CYS A 177 -2.05 -10.84 -0.76
C CYS A 177 -2.75 -9.76 0.07
N GLN A 178 -3.47 -10.14 1.14
CA GLN A 178 -4.08 -9.17 2.02
C GLN A 178 -3.02 -8.49 2.87
N THR A 179 -2.99 -7.16 2.83
CA THR A 179 -2.21 -6.41 3.81
C THR A 179 -2.78 -6.68 5.19
N PRO A 180 -1.96 -7.05 6.20
CA PRO A 180 -2.46 -7.26 7.55
C PRO A 180 -3.10 -5.95 8.01
N SER A 181 -4.42 -5.97 8.20
CA SER A 181 -5.11 -4.85 8.83
C SER A 181 -4.49 -4.64 10.20
N PRO A 182 -4.09 -3.41 10.58
CA PRO A 182 -3.66 -3.15 11.95
C PRO A 182 -4.84 -3.53 12.85
N SER A 183 -4.71 -4.65 13.55
CA SER A 183 -5.72 -5.07 14.51
C SER A 183 -5.80 -3.98 15.57
N PRO A 184 -6.99 -3.44 15.89
CA PRO A 184 -7.10 -2.59 17.07
C PRO A 184 -6.69 -3.44 18.27
N ASP A 185 -5.54 -3.11 18.85
CA ASP A 185 -5.03 -3.69 20.07
C ASP A 185 -6.16 -3.85 21.08
N GLY A 186 -6.22 -5.08 21.63
CA GLY A 186 -7.17 -5.46 22.66
C GLY A 186 -7.00 -4.61 23.92
N GLY A 187 -7.73 -3.51 23.99
CA GLY A 187 -8.04 -2.81 25.22
C GLY A 187 -9.16 -3.53 25.97
N SER A 188 -8.84 -4.63 26.64
CA SER A 188 -9.66 -5.09 27.76
C SER A 188 -9.51 -4.09 28.91
N GLY A 189 -10.60 -3.43 29.26
CA GLY A 189 -10.71 -2.55 30.42
C GLY A 189 -12.15 -2.56 30.93
N ASP A 190 -12.54 -3.71 31.48
CA ASP A 190 -13.65 -3.84 32.42
C ASP A 190 -13.23 -3.09 33.70
N ASP A 191 -13.86 -1.96 34.02
CA ASP A 191 -13.95 -1.48 35.41
C ASP A 191 -15.34 -0.90 35.66
N SER A 192 -16.09 -1.65 36.45
CA SER A 192 -17.38 -1.29 37.03
C SER A 192 -17.18 -0.24 38.14
N GLY A 193 -18.02 0.80 38.24
CA GLY A 193 -17.97 1.61 39.45
C GLY A 193 -18.84 2.86 39.50
N ASP A 194 -20.13 2.67 39.72
CA ASP A 194 -21.04 3.67 40.31
C ASP A 194 -20.50 4.12 41.69
N GLY A 195 -20.35 5.44 41.91
CA GLY A 195 -19.84 5.97 43.18
C GLY A 195 -19.79 7.50 43.25
N ALA A 196 -20.91 8.10 43.64
CA ALA A 196 -21.00 9.50 44.08
C ALA A 196 -20.34 9.71 45.45
N GLY A 197 -19.67 10.85 45.66
CA GLY A 197 -19.20 11.29 46.99
C GLY A 197 -18.32 12.55 46.97
N GLU A 198 -18.75 13.57 47.72
CA GLU A 198 -18.32 14.98 47.78
C GLU A 198 -16.89 15.34 48.27
N ALA A 199 -16.44 16.53 47.81
CA ALA A 199 -15.72 17.64 48.47
C ALA A 199 -14.35 17.43 49.17
N ASP A 200 -13.34 18.22 48.80
CA ASP A 200 -13.06 19.55 49.38
C ASP A 200 -11.89 20.28 48.67
N ALA A 201 -11.82 21.59 48.90
CA ALA A 201 -11.17 22.64 48.11
C ALA A 201 -9.66 22.92 48.38
N ASP A 202 -9.14 23.90 47.60
CA ASP A 202 -7.92 24.74 47.75
C ASP A 202 -6.80 24.41 46.75
N GLY A 203 -6.28 25.27 45.87
CA GLY A 203 -6.42 26.70 45.57
C GLY A 203 -5.25 27.07 44.64
N GLY A 204 -5.42 27.94 43.65
CA GLY A 204 -4.29 28.48 42.86
C GLY A 204 -4.68 28.95 41.45
N GLN A 205 -4.43 30.23 41.18
CA GLN A 205 -4.98 31.05 40.09
C GLN A 205 -4.04 31.15 38.88
N GLY A 206 -4.64 31.56 37.75
CA GLY A 206 -3.99 32.30 36.65
C GLY A 206 -3.82 31.46 35.38
N GLU A 207 -4.19 31.89 34.18
CA GLU A 207 -4.89 33.07 33.67
C GLU A 207 -5.29 32.69 32.23
N GLN A 208 -6.45 33.17 31.78
CA GLN A 208 -6.98 33.00 30.43
C GLN A 208 -6.68 34.28 29.64
N ASP A 209 -6.31 34.17 28.37
CA ASP A 209 -6.48 35.21 27.34
C ASP A 209 -6.41 34.46 25.99
N GLU A 210 -7.55 34.05 25.42
CA GLU A 210 -8.39 34.79 24.45
C GLU A 210 -7.65 35.23 23.17
N ALA A 211 -8.08 34.63 22.06
CA ALA A 211 -7.82 35.05 20.69
C ALA A 211 -8.51 36.39 20.37
N PRO A 212 -8.08 37.06 19.30
CA PRO A 212 -9.03 37.79 18.47
C PRO A 212 -8.97 37.41 16.99
N GLU A 213 -10.17 37.37 16.40
CA GLU A 213 -10.47 37.37 14.98
C GLU A 213 -10.31 38.78 14.36
N ASP A 214 -10.43 38.80 13.02
CA ASP A 214 -10.74 39.91 12.11
C ASP A 214 -9.63 40.83 11.58
N GLY A 215 -9.56 40.89 10.24
CA GLY A 215 -9.08 42.08 9.52
C GLY A 215 -8.49 41.83 8.13
N ALA A 216 -9.34 41.74 7.11
CA ALA A 216 -8.96 41.99 5.71
C ALA A 216 -8.50 43.47 5.52
N PRO A 217 -7.78 43.76 4.42
CA PRO A 217 -8.41 44.68 3.46
C PRO A 217 -8.25 44.27 1.99
N GLU A 218 -9.31 44.59 1.24
CA GLU A 218 -9.32 44.80 -0.20
C GLU A 218 -8.54 46.09 -0.55
N ASP A 219 -7.83 46.10 -1.68
CA ASP A 219 -7.83 47.26 -2.57
C ASP A 219 -7.27 46.88 -3.95
N GLU A 220 -8.11 47.14 -4.95
CA GLU A 220 -7.87 47.03 -6.37
C GLU A 220 -6.93 48.16 -6.87
N GLN A 221 -6.14 47.90 -7.91
CA GLN A 221 -5.91 48.89 -8.95
C GLN A 221 -5.46 48.27 -10.27
N GLU A 222 -6.37 48.35 -11.23
CA GLU A 222 -6.18 48.14 -12.67
C GLU A 222 -5.30 49.21 -13.33
N ALA A 223 -4.54 48.80 -14.34
CA ALA A 223 -4.33 49.44 -15.65
C ALA A 223 -3.16 48.69 -16.33
N GLY A 224 -3.26 48.07 -17.50
CA GLY A 224 -3.88 48.52 -18.75
C GLY A 224 -2.75 48.67 -19.78
N GLY A 225 -2.78 47.89 -20.88
CA GLY A 225 -1.79 48.00 -21.94
C GLY A 225 -1.94 46.94 -23.03
N ALA A 226 -2.74 47.25 -24.04
CA ALA A 226 -2.99 46.46 -25.23
C ALA A 226 -1.85 46.56 -26.27
N ALA A 227 -1.72 45.47 -27.05
CA ALA A 227 -1.42 45.34 -28.49
C ALA A 227 -0.45 46.31 -29.20
N ASP A 228 0.49 45.74 -29.97
CA ASP A 228 0.79 46.19 -31.34
C ASP A 228 1.43 45.08 -32.19
N GLU A 229 1.05 45.03 -33.47
CA GLU A 229 1.35 44.03 -34.47
C GLU A 229 2.56 44.42 -35.35
N GLY A 230 3.29 43.42 -35.86
CA GLY A 230 3.80 43.42 -37.24
C GLY A 230 5.22 43.93 -37.50
N GLU A 231 6.05 43.05 -38.09
CA GLU A 231 6.79 43.24 -39.35
C GLU A 231 7.16 41.88 -39.95
#